data_AF-A0A7C6JH82-F1
#
_entry.id   AF-A0A7C6JH82-F1
#
_cell.length_a   1.000
_cell.length_b   1.000
_cell.length_c   1.000
_cell.angle_alpha   90.00
_cell.angle_beta   90.00
_cell.angle_gamma   90.00
#
_symmetry.space_group_name_H-M   'P 1'
#
loop_
_entity.id
_entity.type
_entity.pdbx_description
1 polymer ?
#
loop_
_entity_poly.entity_id
_entity_poly.type
_entity_poly.pdbx_seq_one_letter_code
_entity_poly.pdbx_strand_id
1 'polypeptide(L)'
;MSKQLSPEERFALVQRVHSATYQGNPNRVSLEQACRDVGIPPSNYHRWKKLLKENSGWVADQRIPIRSTAPTRNGMSLSDEVQKRIADMARSGLYENPRQIAIALESEGIQISDNTVRNHLDKAGLYGLDTVIGSDGKPIKKKVIRFSQPKD
;
A
#
# COMPACT_ATOMS: atom_id res chain seq x y z
N MET A 1 -10.29 18.64 16.78
CA MET A 1 -9.55 18.89 15.53
C MET A 1 -8.06 18.89 15.86
N SER A 2 -7.34 17.80 15.62
CA SER A 2 -5.89 17.73 15.89
C SER A 2 -5.16 18.58 14.86
N LYS A 3 -4.58 19.72 15.27
CA LYS A 3 -3.79 20.58 14.39
C LYS A 3 -2.58 19.80 13.90
N GLN A 4 -2.53 19.52 12.60
CA GLN A 4 -1.42 18.78 12.01
C GLN A 4 -0.21 19.71 11.93
N LEU A 5 0.90 19.30 12.57
CA LEU A 5 2.16 20.06 12.56
C LEU A 5 2.68 20.21 11.13
N SER A 6 3.14 21.40 10.75
CA SER A 6 3.77 21.65 9.46
C SER A 6 5.13 20.93 9.33
N PRO A 7 5.65 20.76 8.11
CA PRO A 7 6.98 20.17 7.90
C PRO A 7 8.12 20.90 8.63
N GLU A 8 8.06 22.23 8.70
CA GLU A 8 9.02 23.09 9.39
C GLU A 8 8.88 22.96 10.91
N GLU A 9 7.64 22.94 11.42
CA GLU A 9 7.38 22.78 12.85
C GLU A 9 7.97 21.47 13.38
N ARG A 10 7.83 20.38 12.62
CA ARG A 10 8.44 19.09 13.00
C ARG A 10 9.95 19.14 13.01
N PHE A 11 10.55 19.80 12.03
CA PHE A 11 11.99 19.98 11.98
C PHE A 11 12.47 20.76 13.21
N ALA A 12 11.83 21.90 13.50
CA ALA A 12 12.14 22.73 14.66
C ALA A 12 12.00 21.96 15.99
N LEU A 13 10.95 21.14 16.13
CA LEU A 13 10.74 20.31 17.32
C LEU A 13 11.85 19.25 17.49
N VAL A 14 12.27 18.59 16.41
CA VAL A 14 13.40 17.64 16.46
C VAL A 14 14.69 18.35 16.86
N GLN A 15 14.96 19.53 16.31
CA GLN A 15 16.15 20.32 16.67
C GLN A 15 16.13 20.73 18.14
N ARG A 16 15.00 21.23 18.65
CA ARG A 16 14.86 21.60 20.07
C ARG A 16 15.14 20.42 21.01
N VAL A 17 14.56 19.24 20.74
CA VAL A 17 14.84 18.03 21.54
C VAL A 17 16.29 17.59 21.39
N HIS A 18 16.86 17.68 20.19
CA HIS A 18 18.25 17.32 19.96
C HIS A 18 19.22 18.22 20.74
N SER A 19 19.02 19.54 20.70
CA SER A 19 19.83 20.51 21.45
C SER A 19 19.70 20.33 22.97
N ALA A 20 18.50 20.06 23.48
CA ALA A 20 18.25 19.84 24.90
C ALA A 20 18.90 18.54 25.45
N THR A 21 19.12 17.55 24.58
CA THR A 21 19.66 16.23 24.96
C THR A 21 21.14 16.04 24.58
N TYR A 22 21.71 17.00 23.84
CA TYR A 22 23.09 16.97 23.36
C TYR A 22 24.09 16.90 24.52
N GLN A 23 25.11 16.05 24.39
CA GLN A 23 26.09 15.80 25.46
C GLN A 23 26.89 17.05 25.84
N GLY A 24 27.07 18.01 24.92
CA GLY A 24 27.74 19.28 25.20
C GLY A 24 26.85 20.37 25.79
N ASN A 25 25.57 20.08 26.09
CA ASN A 25 24.68 21.06 26.72
C ASN A 25 24.86 21.03 28.25
N PRO A 26 25.23 22.15 28.90
CA PRO A 26 25.36 22.19 30.37
C PRO A 26 24.04 21.97 31.10
N ASN A 27 22.91 22.29 30.47
CA ASN A 27 21.55 22.08 30.99
C ASN A 27 20.88 20.86 30.35
N ARG A 28 21.66 19.82 30.05
CA ARG A 28 21.17 18.61 29.40
C ARG A 28 20.07 17.96 30.25
N VAL A 29 18.93 17.72 29.61
CA VAL A 29 17.81 16.98 30.20
C VAL A 29 17.67 15.60 29.55
N SER A 30 16.90 14.72 30.19
CA SER A 30 16.55 13.43 29.57
C SER A 30 15.71 13.63 28.31
N LEU A 31 15.74 12.65 27.42
CA LEU A 31 14.97 12.70 26.18
C LEU A 31 13.46 12.75 26.45
N GLU A 32 13.01 12.02 27.48
CA GLU A 32 11.63 12.02 27.94
C GLU A 32 11.20 13.41 28.39
N GLN A 33 12.04 14.11 29.16
CA GLN A 33 11.75 15.46 29.63
C GLN A 33 11.77 16.46 28.47
N ALA A 34 12.79 16.42 27.60
CA ALA A 34 12.85 17.29 26.43
C ALA A 34 11.64 17.12 25.49
N CYS A 35 11.20 15.88 25.27
CA CYS A 35 10.01 15.58 24.46
C CYS A 35 8.74 16.13 25.12
N ARG A 36 8.61 16.01 26.45
CA ARG A 36 7.50 16.55 27.23
C ARG A 36 7.47 18.08 27.14
N ASP A 37 8.61 18.74 27.30
CA ASP A 37 8.72 20.21 27.29
C ASP A 37 8.31 20.83 25.94
N VAL A 38 8.58 20.12 24.83
CA VAL A 38 8.18 20.58 23.49
C VAL A 38 6.83 20.02 23.04
N GLY A 39 6.16 19.20 23.86
CA GLY A 39 4.84 18.66 23.58
C GLY A 39 4.78 17.58 22.49
N ILE A 40 5.83 16.77 22.31
CA ILE A 40 5.84 15.66 21.35
C ILE A 40 6.04 14.29 22.02
N PRO A 41 5.42 13.21 21.52
CA PRO A 41 5.77 11.86 21.94
C PRO A 41 7.20 11.47 21.54
N PRO A 42 7.97 10.76 22.39
CA PRO A 42 9.31 10.25 22.05
C PRO A 42 9.34 9.42 20.77
N SER A 43 8.28 8.66 20.49
CA SER A 43 8.13 7.87 19.26
C SER A 43 8.17 8.73 17.99
N ASN A 44 7.55 9.92 18.01
CA ASN A 44 7.59 10.87 16.91
C ASN A 44 8.99 11.44 16.72
N TYR A 45 9.67 11.80 17.82
CA TYR A 45 11.06 12.24 17.77
C TYR A 45 11.97 11.21 17.11
N HIS A 46 11.95 9.95 17.57
CA HIS A 46 12.78 8.88 17.00
C HIS A 46 12.48 8.65 15.51
N ARG A 47 11.19 8.63 15.13
CA ARG A 47 10.77 8.48 13.74
C ARG A 47 11.29 9.61 12.86
N TRP A 48 11.11 10.86 13.27
CA TRP A 48 11.55 12.02 12.50
C TRP A 48 13.07 12.16 12.45
N LYS A 49 13.77 11.85 13.55
CA LYS A 49 15.24 11.78 13.59
C LYS A 49 15.79 10.73 12.62
N LYS A 50 15.17 9.55 12.57
CA LYS A 50 15.52 8.50 11.60
C LYS A 50 15.34 8.99 10.17
N LEU A 51 14.22 9.66 9.88
CA LEU A 51 13.97 10.22 8.55
C LEU A 51 15.00 11.28 8.13
N LEU A 52 15.41 12.18 9.04
CA LEU A 52 16.47 13.15 8.75
C LEU A 52 17.83 12.48 8.48
N LYS A 53 18.14 11.38 9.18
CA LYS A 53 19.35 10.59 8.93
C LYS A 53 19.34 9.94 7.55
N GLU A 54 18.17 9.46 7.12
CA GLU A 54 18.00 8.79 5.82
C GLU A 54 17.86 9.77 4.64
N ASN A 55 17.53 11.04 4.91
CA ASN A 55 17.24 12.05 3.88
C ASN A 55 18.01 13.33 4.21
N SER A 56 19.32 13.35 3.95
CA SER A 56 20.18 14.49 4.27
C SER A 56 19.75 15.81 3.62
N GLY A 57 19.11 15.76 2.44
CA GLY A 57 18.53 16.94 1.79
C GLY A 57 17.48 17.66 2.64
N TRP A 58 16.74 16.93 3.49
CA TRP A 58 15.73 17.51 4.38
C TRP A 58 16.32 18.34 5.51
N VAL A 59 17.59 18.11 5.84
CA VAL A 59 18.34 18.94 6.79
C VAL A 59 18.67 20.29 6.16
N ALA A 60 19.09 20.30 4.89
CA ALA A 60 19.33 21.52 4.13
C ALA A 60 18.03 22.33 3.96
N ASP A 61 16.93 21.64 3.68
CA ASP A 61 15.61 22.24 3.49
C ASP A 61 14.88 22.58 4.79
N GLN A 62 15.45 22.22 5.95
CA GLN A 62 14.88 22.42 7.30
C GLN A 62 13.43 21.96 7.45
N ARG A 63 13.09 20.83 6.82
CA ARG A 63 11.69 20.37 6.68
C ARG A 63 11.59 18.86 6.84
N ILE A 64 10.56 18.39 7.55
CA ILE A 64 10.22 16.97 7.65
C ILE A 64 8.83 16.74 7.04
N PRO A 65 8.75 16.43 5.73
CA PRO A 65 7.47 16.18 5.06
C PRO A 65 6.68 15.05 5.72
N ILE A 66 5.35 15.09 5.60
CA ILE A 66 4.53 13.92 5.87
C ILE A 66 4.86 12.90 4.78
N ARG A 67 5.46 11.76 5.14
CA ARG A 67 5.34 10.59 4.27
C ARG A 67 3.87 10.20 4.28
N SER A 68 3.18 10.46 3.18
CA SER A 68 1.82 9.96 2.99
C SER A 68 1.84 8.45 3.23
N THR A 69 1.06 7.99 4.19
CA THR A 69 0.76 6.56 4.37
C THR A 69 -0.39 6.13 3.45
N ALA A 70 -0.97 7.06 2.68
CA ALA A 70 -1.89 6.66 1.63
C ALA A 70 -1.10 5.78 0.65
N PRO A 71 -1.63 4.59 0.29
CA PRO A 71 -1.03 3.78 -0.75
C PRO A 71 -0.77 4.68 -1.96
N THR A 72 0.47 4.72 -2.44
CA THR A 72 0.74 5.39 -3.70
C THR A 72 -0.13 4.70 -4.74
N ARG A 73 -1.05 5.45 -5.37
CA ARG A 73 -1.95 4.92 -6.42
C ARG A 73 -1.17 4.19 -7.54
N ASN A 74 0.10 4.55 -7.70
CA ASN A 74 1.03 4.02 -8.70
C ASN A 74 1.71 2.69 -8.29
N GLY A 75 1.48 2.18 -7.08
CA GLY A 75 2.15 0.98 -6.59
C GLY A 75 1.61 -0.37 -7.11
N MET A 76 0.43 -0.42 -7.75
CA MET A 76 -0.21 -1.70 -8.12
C MET A 76 -1.16 -1.64 -9.34
N SER A 77 -1.03 -0.66 -10.25
CA SER A 77 -1.79 -0.76 -11.51
C SER A 77 -1.03 -1.69 -12.45
N LEU A 78 -1.65 -2.80 -12.82
CA LEU A 78 -1.15 -3.65 -13.92
C LEU A 78 -1.01 -2.80 -15.18
N SER A 79 -0.04 -3.10 -16.04
CA SER A 79 0.01 -2.48 -17.37
C SER A 79 -1.26 -2.84 -18.15
N ASP A 80 -1.70 -1.95 -19.04
CA ASP A 80 -2.90 -2.18 -19.85
C ASP A 80 -2.80 -3.47 -20.68
N GLU A 81 -1.59 -3.83 -21.10
CA GLU A 81 -1.30 -5.09 -21.77
C GLU A 81 -1.58 -6.31 -20.88
N VAL A 82 -1.09 -6.31 -19.64
CA VAL A 82 -1.36 -7.40 -18.68
C VAL A 82 -2.84 -7.44 -18.30
N GLN A 83 -3.49 -6.28 -18.14
CA GLN A 83 -4.93 -6.18 -17.90
C GLN A 83 -5.74 -6.81 -19.03
N LYS A 84 -5.37 -6.54 -20.29
CA LYS A 84 -6.00 -7.12 -21.48
C LYS A 84 -5.76 -8.62 -21.54
N ARG A 85 -4.52 -9.07 -21.28
CA ARG A 85 -4.15 -10.48 -21.28
C ARG A 85 -4.96 -11.29 -20.26
N ILE A 86 -5.14 -10.77 -19.05
CA ILE A 86 -6.00 -11.40 -18.02
C ILE A 86 -7.45 -11.53 -18.51
N ALA A 87 -7.99 -10.50 -19.14
CA ALA A 87 -9.36 -10.52 -19.65
C ALA A 87 -9.51 -11.51 -20.82
N ASP A 88 -8.53 -11.58 -21.73
CA ASP A 88 -8.54 -12.53 -22.85
C ASP A 88 -8.44 -13.97 -22.37
N MET A 89 -7.56 -14.25 -21.38
CA MET A 89 -7.50 -15.56 -20.73
C MET A 89 -8.82 -15.92 -20.06
N ALA A 90 -9.43 -15.01 -19.31
CA ALA A 90 -10.73 -15.27 -18.68
C ALA A 90 -11.85 -15.55 -19.71
N ARG A 91 -11.86 -14.82 -20.84
CA ARG A 91 -12.85 -15.03 -21.92
C ARG A 91 -12.62 -16.31 -22.72
N SER A 92 -11.40 -16.86 -22.72
CA SER A 92 -11.07 -18.06 -23.50
C SER A 92 -11.82 -19.33 -23.08
N GLY A 93 -12.41 -19.38 -21.89
CA GLY A 93 -13.03 -20.60 -21.37
C GLY A 93 -12.05 -21.62 -20.79
N LEU A 94 -10.74 -21.44 -21.00
CA LEU A 94 -9.72 -22.44 -20.66
C LEU A 94 -9.34 -22.46 -19.18
N TYR A 95 -9.66 -21.39 -18.44
CA TYR A 95 -9.27 -21.22 -17.04
C TYR A 95 -10.51 -21.14 -16.15
N GLU A 96 -10.60 -22.03 -15.17
CA GLU A 96 -11.74 -22.15 -14.26
C GLU A 96 -11.69 -21.12 -13.12
N ASN A 97 -10.49 -20.64 -12.77
CA ASN A 97 -10.30 -19.76 -11.62
C ASN A 97 -9.12 -18.79 -11.79
N PRO A 98 -9.11 -17.67 -11.03
CA PRO A 98 -8.04 -16.66 -11.11
C PRO A 98 -6.63 -17.20 -10.85
N ARG A 99 -6.49 -18.27 -10.05
CA ARG A 99 -5.19 -18.87 -9.74
C ARG A 99 -4.58 -19.53 -10.97
N GLN A 100 -5.38 -20.20 -11.81
CA GLN A 100 -4.87 -20.79 -13.05
C GLN A 100 -4.39 -19.72 -14.04
N ILE A 101 -5.07 -18.57 -14.11
CA ILE A 101 -4.61 -17.41 -14.90
C ILE A 101 -3.29 -16.86 -14.36
N ALA A 102 -3.14 -16.73 -13.04
CA ALA A 102 -1.88 -16.27 -12.44
C ALA A 102 -0.70 -17.21 -12.77
N ILE A 103 -0.92 -18.53 -12.70
CA ILE A 103 0.10 -19.54 -13.07
C ILE A 103 0.45 -19.47 -14.56
N ALA A 104 -0.55 -19.27 -15.44
CA ALA A 104 -0.31 -19.11 -16.86
C ALA A 104 0.53 -17.85 -17.16
N LEU A 105 0.22 -16.73 -16.52
CA LEU A 105 1.00 -15.49 -16.64
C LEU A 105 2.42 -15.65 -16.09
N GLU A 106 2.60 -16.39 -15.00
CA GLU A 106 3.93 -16.70 -14.46
C GLU A 106 4.77 -17.49 -15.47
N SER A 107 4.17 -18.42 -16.22
CA SER A 107 4.85 -19.13 -17.31
C SER A 107 5.22 -18.24 -18.50
N GLU A 108 4.54 -17.10 -18.67
CA GLU A 108 4.85 -16.04 -19.64
C GLU A 108 5.87 -15.01 -19.08
N GLY A 109 6.39 -15.22 -17.87
CA GLY A 109 7.34 -14.32 -17.20
C GLY A 109 6.69 -13.15 -16.44
N ILE A 110 5.35 -13.14 -16.33
CA ILE A 110 4.58 -12.09 -15.67
C ILE A 110 4.21 -12.58 -14.26
N GLN A 111 4.96 -12.13 -13.25
CA GLN A 111 4.64 -12.45 -11.85
C GLN A 111 3.50 -11.59 -11.31
N ILE A 112 2.37 -12.23 -11.04
CA ILE A 112 1.16 -11.60 -10.51
C ILE A 112 0.49 -12.49 -9.46
N SER A 113 0.01 -11.90 -8.37
CA SER A 113 -0.75 -12.66 -7.37
C SER A 113 -2.14 -13.03 -7.87
N ASP A 114 -2.67 -14.17 -7.43
CA ASP A 114 -4.05 -14.58 -7.71
C ASP A 114 -5.08 -13.55 -7.20
N ASN A 115 -4.78 -12.87 -6.08
CA ASN A 115 -5.55 -11.75 -5.55
C ASN A 115 -5.62 -10.58 -6.54
N THR A 116 -4.51 -10.25 -7.18
CA THR A 116 -4.47 -9.17 -8.18
C THR A 116 -5.30 -9.53 -9.40
N VAL A 117 -5.17 -10.77 -9.90
CA VAL A 117 -6.01 -11.29 -11.00
C VAL A 117 -7.49 -11.24 -10.62
N ARG A 118 -7.85 -11.71 -9.42
CA ARG A 118 -9.22 -11.71 -8.92
C ARG A 118 -9.81 -10.30 -8.88
N ASN A 119 -9.08 -9.34 -8.32
CA ASN A 119 -9.53 -7.96 -8.21
C ASN A 119 -9.70 -7.32 -9.60
N HIS A 120 -8.83 -7.67 -10.56
CA HIS A 120 -8.93 -7.18 -11.93
C HIS A 120 -10.15 -7.75 -12.65
N LEU A 121 -10.40 -9.06 -12.52
CA LEU A 121 -11.57 -9.69 -13.13
C LEU A 121 -12.89 -9.23 -12.51
N ASP A 122 -12.94 -9.00 -11.19
CA ASP A 122 -14.12 -8.45 -10.50
C ASP A 122 -14.45 -7.05 -11.02
N LYS A 123 -13.43 -6.18 -11.13
CA LYS A 123 -13.57 -4.84 -11.76
C LYS A 123 -14.03 -4.90 -13.21
N ALA A 124 -13.57 -5.89 -13.98
CA ALA A 124 -13.97 -6.10 -15.35
C ALA A 124 -15.35 -6.78 -15.51
N GLY A 125 -16.00 -7.16 -14.41
CA GLY A 125 -17.27 -7.91 -14.42
C GLY A 125 -17.15 -9.37 -14.87
N LEU A 126 -15.92 -9.86 -15.04
CA LEU A 126 -15.57 -11.21 -15.51
C LEU A 126 -15.39 -12.21 -14.36
N TYR A 127 -15.53 -11.79 -13.11
CA TYR A 127 -15.51 -12.66 -11.95
C TYR A 127 -16.58 -12.26 -10.96
N GLY A 128 -17.45 -13.20 -10.58
CA GLY A 128 -18.57 -12.89 -9.71
C GLY A 128 -19.29 -14.13 -9.23
N LEU A 129 -20.31 -13.94 -8.40
CA LEU A 129 -21.18 -15.04 -7.98
C LEU A 129 -21.99 -15.54 -9.16
N ASP A 130 -21.99 -16.85 -9.34
CA ASP A 130 -22.87 -17.57 -10.25
C ASP A 130 -23.46 -18.80 -9.54
N THR A 131 -24.54 -19.33 -10.09
CA THR A 131 -25.17 -20.55 -9.59
C THR A 131 -24.59 -21.74 -10.34
N VAL A 132 -23.81 -22.56 -9.65
CA VAL A 132 -23.24 -23.79 -10.19
C VAL A 132 -23.92 -24.99 -9.55
N ILE A 133 -23.98 -26.12 -10.25
CA ILE A 133 -24.48 -27.37 -9.68
C ILE A 133 -23.38 -27.96 -8.81
N GLY A 134 -23.68 -28.17 -7.53
CA GLY A 134 -22.81 -28.84 -6.58
C GLY A 134 -22.66 -30.32 -6.90
N SER A 135 -21.67 -30.97 -6.30
CA SER A 135 -21.46 -32.41 -6.43
C SER A 135 -22.64 -33.26 -5.94
N ASP A 136 -23.51 -32.67 -5.12
CA ASP A 136 -24.76 -33.24 -4.62
C ASP A 136 -25.97 -32.99 -5.54
N GLY A 137 -25.75 -32.41 -6.73
CA GLY A 137 -26.78 -32.07 -7.70
C GLY A 137 -27.59 -30.82 -7.35
N LYS A 138 -27.27 -30.12 -6.25
CA LYS A 138 -28.01 -28.93 -5.82
C LYS A 138 -27.38 -27.64 -6.34
N PRO A 139 -28.18 -26.61 -6.67
CA PRO A 139 -27.64 -25.31 -7.03
C PRO A 139 -26.95 -24.65 -5.84
N ILE A 140 -25.67 -24.30 -6.00
CA ILE A 140 -24.87 -23.57 -5.03
C ILE A 140 -24.36 -22.26 -5.63
N LYS A 141 -24.29 -21.20 -4.82
CA LYS A 141 -23.68 -19.92 -5.24
C LYS A 141 -22.18 -20.00 -5.06
N LYS A 142 -21.41 -19.86 -6.15
CA LYS A 142 -19.94 -19.89 -6.13
C LYS A 142 -19.39 -18.72 -6.91
N LYS A 143 -18.27 -18.14 -6.47
CA LYS A 143 -17.53 -17.17 -7.29
C LYS A 143 -16.79 -17.90 -8.41
N VAL A 144 -17.14 -17.58 -9.65
CA VAL A 144 -16.55 -18.17 -10.86
C VAL A 144 -16.20 -17.08 -11.87
N ILE A 145 -15.34 -17.43 -12.82
CA ILE A 145 -15.10 -16.60 -13.99
C ILE A 145 -16.36 -16.66 -14.84
N ARG A 146 -16.90 -15.48 -15.18
CA ARG A 146 -18.11 -15.35 -15.98
C ARG A 146 -17.71 -15.35 -17.44
N PHE A 147 -18.20 -16.33 -18.18
CA PHE A 147 -18.15 -16.30 -19.63
C PHE A 147 -19.32 -15.43 -20.09
N SER A 148 -19.01 -14.26 -20.65
CA SER A 148 -19.99 -13.57 -21.48
C SER A 148 -20.26 -14.49 -22.67
N GLN A 149 -21.37 -15.22 -22.66
CA GLN A 149 -21.86 -15.80 -23.90
C GLN A 149 -22.06 -14.66 -24.90
N PRO A 150 -21.63 -14.79 -26.16
CA PRO A 150 -22.08 -13.88 -27.19
C PRO A 150 -23.62 -13.94 -27.17
N LYS A 151 -24.26 -12.78 -27.06
CA LYS A 151 -25.67 -12.68 -27.42
C LYS A 151 -25.72 -12.91 -28.94
N ASP A 152 -26.29 -14.04 -29.34
CA ASP A 152 -26.79 -14.24 -30.70
C ASP A 152 -27.79 -13.12 -31.08
#